data_AF-A0A365L7V4-F1
#
_entry.id   AF-A0A365L7V4-F1
#
_cell.length_a   1.000
_cell.length_b   1.000
_cell.length_c   1.000
_cell.angle_alpha   90.00
_cell.angle_beta   90.00
_cell.angle_gamma   90.00
#
_symmetry.space_group_name_H-M   'P 1'
#
loop_
_entity.id
_entity.type
_entity.pdbx_description
1 polymer ?
#
loop_
_entity_poly.entity_id
_entity_poly.type
_entity_poly.pdbx_seq_one_letter_code
_entity_poly.pdbx_strand_id
1 'polypeptide(L)'
;MAIIKIQGTDETIEAQNEVAAFLEQQEVVYEHWDINKLPEPLREKFDLSDDEKEQILQAFKAEIDDISERRNYKAADVISLSDSNPKLDELLKNFQRKHIHTDDEVRYIVSGHGVFIIQGKDERFFEVHLTPGDLISVPENITHYFTLSDDRKVVAVRIFVTTEGWVPVYQEESVQS
;
A
#
# COMPACT_ATOMS: atom_id res chain seq x y z
N MET A 1 10.43 -7.65 4.26
CA MET A 1 10.75 -6.61 3.26
C MET A 1 10.15 -7.03 1.94
N ALA A 2 9.89 -6.07 1.05
CA ALA A 2 9.10 -6.32 -0.14
C ALA A 2 9.79 -7.27 -1.13
N ILE A 3 8.98 -7.99 -1.91
CA ILE A 3 9.42 -8.75 -3.10
C ILE A 3 8.60 -8.33 -4.31
N ILE A 4 9.20 -8.44 -5.50
CA ILE A 4 8.54 -8.09 -6.76
C ILE A 4 8.38 -9.33 -7.63
N LYS A 5 7.19 -9.50 -8.23
CA LYS A 5 6.94 -10.52 -9.27
C LYS A 5 6.53 -9.85 -10.58
N ILE A 6 7.16 -10.24 -11.69
CA ILE A 6 6.86 -9.65 -13.01
C ILE A 6 5.83 -10.52 -13.73
N GLN A 7 4.64 -9.97 -14.01
CA GLN A 7 3.56 -10.77 -14.61
C GLN A 7 3.91 -11.20 -16.04
N GLY A 8 3.54 -12.44 -16.38
CA GLY A 8 3.86 -13.04 -17.68
C GLY A 8 5.30 -13.58 -17.78
N THR A 9 6.03 -13.62 -16.66
CA THR A 9 7.38 -14.21 -16.55
C THR A 9 7.50 -15.04 -15.28
N ASP A 10 8.57 -15.83 -15.16
CA ASP A 10 8.96 -16.52 -13.92
C ASP A 10 9.90 -15.67 -13.05
N GLU A 11 10.07 -14.38 -13.36
CA GLU A 11 11.02 -13.49 -12.68
C GLU A 11 10.47 -13.00 -11.35
N THR A 12 11.28 -13.16 -10.29
CA THR A 12 11.03 -12.64 -8.95
C THR A 12 12.27 -11.91 -8.46
N ILE A 13 12.10 -10.69 -7.96
CA ILE A 13 13.17 -9.85 -7.41
C ILE A 13 13.01 -9.83 -5.87
N GLU A 14 14.00 -10.38 -5.17
CA GLU A 14 13.98 -10.52 -3.71
C GLU A 14 15.11 -9.73 -3.02
N ALA A 15 16.20 -9.46 -3.73
CA ALA A 15 17.32 -8.69 -3.22
C ALA A 15 16.90 -7.23 -3.02
N GLN A 16 17.02 -6.71 -1.81
CA GLN A 16 16.38 -5.45 -1.42
C GLN A 16 16.92 -4.22 -2.15
N ASN A 17 18.21 -4.24 -2.50
CA ASN A 17 18.82 -3.24 -3.37
C ASN A 17 18.26 -3.29 -4.79
N GLU A 18 17.90 -4.48 -5.30
CA GLU A 18 17.30 -4.66 -6.63
C GLU A 18 15.82 -4.29 -6.62
N VAL A 19 15.09 -4.65 -5.56
CA VAL A 19 13.69 -4.22 -5.33
C VAL A 19 13.61 -2.69 -5.34
N ALA A 20 14.44 -2.02 -4.53
CA ALA A 20 14.48 -0.56 -4.48
C ALA A 20 14.84 0.06 -5.84
N ALA A 21 15.86 -0.47 -6.52
CA ALA A 21 16.27 0.03 -7.84
C ALA A 21 15.19 -0.18 -8.91
N PHE A 22 14.46 -1.30 -8.87
CA PHE A 22 13.37 -1.56 -9.80
C PHE A 22 12.21 -0.58 -9.55
N LEU A 23 11.79 -0.38 -8.30
CA LEU A 23 10.69 0.53 -7.98
C LEU A 23 11.05 1.99 -8.30
N GLU A 24 12.30 2.41 -8.06
CA GLU A 24 12.80 3.72 -8.46
C GLU A 24 12.70 3.94 -9.98
N GLN A 25 13.03 2.93 -10.81
CA GLN A 25 12.86 3.02 -12.27
C GLN A 25 11.38 3.19 -12.67
N GLN A 26 10.45 2.63 -11.90
CA GLN A 26 9.01 2.79 -12.09
C GLN A 26 8.44 4.06 -11.42
N GLU A 27 9.29 4.90 -10.80
CA GLU A 27 8.90 6.08 -10.01
C GLU A 27 8.00 5.76 -8.80
N VAL A 28 8.00 4.50 -8.37
CA VAL A 28 7.32 4.05 -7.15
C VAL A 28 8.28 4.26 -5.98
N VAL A 29 7.85 5.05 -4.99
CA VAL A 29 8.65 5.23 -3.77
C VAL A 29 8.55 3.97 -2.92
N TYR A 30 9.69 3.52 -2.42
CA TYR A 30 9.77 2.44 -1.45
C TYR A 30 10.68 2.84 -0.30
N GLU A 31 10.20 2.67 0.93
CA GLU A 31 10.99 2.85 2.14
C GLU A 31 10.74 1.67 3.08
N HIS A 32 11.73 1.34 3.89
CA HIS A 32 11.59 0.34 4.94
C HIS A 32 11.86 1.00 6.30
N TRP A 33 10.82 1.12 7.11
CA TRP A 33 10.88 1.74 8.43
C TRP A 33 11.07 0.68 9.52
N ASP A 34 11.69 1.08 10.63
CA ASP A 34 11.92 0.16 11.74
C ASP A 34 10.61 -0.19 12.46
N ILE A 35 10.02 -1.33 12.07
CA ILE A 35 8.78 -1.84 12.65
C ILE A 35 8.89 -2.12 14.16
N ASN A 36 10.11 -2.25 14.70
CA ASN A 36 10.31 -2.49 16.12
C ASN A 36 9.91 -1.30 17.00
N LYS A 37 9.72 -0.10 16.42
CA LYS A 37 9.15 1.05 17.10
C LYS A 37 7.70 0.83 17.53
N LEU A 38 6.98 -0.08 16.87
CA LEU A 38 5.61 -0.41 17.23
C LEU A 38 5.57 -1.16 18.58
N PRO A 39 4.77 -0.70 19.56
CA PRO A 39 4.57 -1.41 20.82
C PRO A 39 4.12 -2.86 20.59
N GLU A 40 4.69 -3.79 21.34
CA GLU A 40 4.38 -5.24 21.20
C GLU A 40 2.88 -5.56 21.21
N PRO A 41 2.02 -4.94 22.05
CA PRO A 41 0.58 -5.22 22.06
C PRO A 41 -0.16 -4.86 20.76
N LEU A 42 0.44 -4.02 19.91
CA LEU A 42 -0.14 -3.56 18.64
C LEU A 42 0.38 -4.36 17.44
N ARG A 43 1.42 -5.19 17.62
CA ARG A 43 1.96 -6.05 16.56
C ARG A 43 0.97 -7.18 16.28
N GLU A 44 0.65 -7.40 15.00
CA GLU A 44 -0.32 -8.42 14.56
C GLU A 44 -1.71 -8.28 15.20
N LYS A 45 -2.09 -7.04 15.56
CA LYS A 45 -3.42 -6.70 16.08
C LYS A 45 -4.28 -6.09 14.97
N PHE A 46 -5.41 -6.72 14.67
CA PHE A 46 -6.30 -6.32 13.55
C PHE A 46 -7.63 -5.70 14.00
N ASP A 47 -8.05 -5.93 15.25
CA ASP A 47 -9.21 -5.25 15.85
C ASP A 47 -8.70 -4.09 16.70
N LEU A 48 -8.62 -2.90 16.09
CA LEU A 48 -7.99 -1.71 16.67
C LEU A 48 -9.03 -0.71 17.15
N SER A 49 -8.90 -0.27 18.40
CA SER A 49 -9.61 0.90 18.90
C SER A 49 -9.05 2.19 18.28
N ASP A 50 -9.77 3.31 18.42
CA ASP A 50 -9.28 4.60 17.92
C ASP A 50 -8.01 5.06 18.67
N ASP A 51 -7.91 4.80 19.98
CA ASP A 51 -6.70 5.06 20.77
C ASP A 51 -5.50 4.25 20.26
N GLU A 52 -5.73 3.03 19.79
CA GLU A 52 -4.67 2.15 19.26
C GLU A 52 -4.22 2.59 17.86
N LYS A 53 -5.14 3.10 17.04
CA LYS A 53 -4.79 3.76 15.76
C LYS A 53 -3.95 5.00 15.99
N GLU A 54 -4.29 5.83 16.98
CA GLU A 54 -3.48 7.01 17.33
C GLU A 54 -2.09 6.62 17.83
N GLN A 55 -1.97 5.56 18.63
CA GLN A 55 -0.67 5.02 19.05
C GLN A 55 0.19 4.55 17.86
N ILE A 56 -0.40 3.92 16.84
CA ILE A 56 0.31 3.55 15.61
C ILE A 56 0.83 4.79 14.89
N LEU A 57 -0.01 5.81 14.69
CA LEU A 57 0.40 7.06 14.04
C LEU A 57 1.51 7.76 14.83
N GLN A 58 1.42 7.77 16.15
CA GLN A 58 2.42 8.38 17.03
C GLN A 58 3.76 7.62 16.99
N ALA A 59 3.75 6.28 16.89
CA ALA A 59 4.96 5.47 16.81
C ALA A 59 5.80 5.76 15.55
N PHE A 60 5.14 6.09 14.44
CA PHE A 60 5.77 6.38 13.14
C PHE A 60 5.69 7.86 12.74
N LYS A 61 5.38 8.75 13.70
CA LYS A 61 5.16 10.17 13.42
C LYS A 61 6.36 10.84 12.73
N ALA A 62 7.58 10.51 13.16
CA ALA A 62 8.79 11.13 12.59
C ALA A 62 8.96 10.79 11.11
N GLU A 63 8.73 9.53 10.74
CA GLU A 63 8.83 9.06 9.35
C GLU A 63 7.66 9.57 8.49
N ILE A 64 6.45 9.59 9.05
CA ILE A 64 5.26 10.17 8.39
C ILE A 64 5.50 11.66 8.13
N ASP A 65 6.01 12.41 9.11
CA ASP A 65 6.28 13.85 8.97
C ASP A 65 7.37 14.09 7.90
N ASP A 66 8.45 13.30 7.89
CA ASP A 66 9.55 13.41 6.92
C ASP A 66 9.07 13.21 5.48
N ILE A 67 8.35 12.11 5.21
CA ILE A 67 7.84 11.86 3.85
C ILE A 67 6.77 12.88 3.46
N SER A 68 5.93 13.32 4.41
CA SER A 68 4.93 14.35 4.18
C SER A 68 5.56 15.70 3.84
N GLU A 69 6.68 16.06 4.46
CA GLU A 69 7.42 17.28 4.12
C GLU A 69 8.06 17.18 2.73
N ARG A 70 8.70 16.04 2.42
CA ARG A 70 9.34 15.81 1.11
C ARG A 70 8.36 15.79 -0.07
N ARG A 71 7.13 15.30 0.16
CA ARG A 71 6.14 15.04 -0.89
C ARG A 71 4.85 15.86 -0.76
N ASN A 72 4.81 16.78 0.21
CA ASN A 72 3.68 17.68 0.46
C ASN A 72 2.37 16.95 0.84
N TYR A 73 2.45 15.79 1.50
CA TYR A 73 1.29 15.10 2.07
C TYR A 73 0.72 15.87 3.28
N LYS A 74 -0.59 15.73 3.51
CA LYS A 74 -1.35 16.59 4.44
C LYS A 74 -2.01 15.85 5.59
N ALA A 75 -2.40 14.60 5.38
CA ALA A 75 -3.13 13.83 6.37
C ALA A 75 -2.68 12.38 6.36
N ALA A 76 -2.84 11.72 7.51
CA ALA A 76 -2.67 10.29 7.65
C ALA A 76 -3.74 9.70 8.55
N ASP A 77 -4.16 8.48 8.25
CA ASP A 77 -5.02 7.67 9.13
C ASP A 77 -4.64 6.19 9.08
N VAL A 78 -5.30 5.37 9.90
CA VAL A 78 -5.06 3.93 9.97
C VAL A 78 -6.30 3.17 9.54
N ILE A 79 -6.12 2.21 8.64
CA ILE A 79 -7.14 1.24 8.26
C ILE A 79 -6.72 -0.17 8.70
N SER A 80 -7.71 -0.98 9.09
CA SER A 80 -7.54 -2.40 9.31
C SER A 80 -8.55 -3.17 8.46
N LEU A 81 -8.06 -4.14 7.70
CA LEU A 81 -8.86 -5.09 6.94
C LEU A 81 -8.50 -6.48 7.46
N SER A 82 -9.51 -7.25 7.85
CA SER A 82 -9.37 -8.67 8.19
C SER A 82 -10.74 -9.34 8.10
N ASP A 83 -10.80 -10.67 8.19
CA ASP A 83 -12.06 -11.42 8.10
C ASP A 83 -13.07 -11.07 9.21
N SER A 84 -12.67 -10.33 10.27
CA SER A 84 -13.60 -9.80 11.26
C SER A 84 -14.46 -8.64 10.70
N ASN A 85 -14.04 -8.01 9.61
CA ASN A 85 -14.79 -6.94 8.95
C ASN A 85 -15.89 -7.55 8.06
N PRO A 86 -17.20 -7.38 8.39
CA PRO A 86 -18.28 -8.01 7.65
C PRO A 86 -18.42 -7.47 6.21
N LYS A 87 -17.78 -6.34 5.90
CA LYS A 87 -17.76 -5.73 4.55
C LYS A 87 -16.47 -6.03 3.79
N LEU A 88 -15.60 -6.89 4.31
CA LEU A 88 -14.28 -7.15 3.71
C LEU A 88 -14.39 -7.49 2.22
N ASP A 89 -15.24 -8.45 1.85
CA ASP A 89 -15.38 -8.88 0.46
C ASP A 89 -15.90 -7.77 -0.47
N GLU A 90 -16.77 -6.89 0.03
CA GLU A 90 -17.27 -5.74 -0.73
C GLU A 90 -16.16 -4.70 -0.95
N LEU A 91 -15.37 -4.42 0.10
CA LEU A 91 -14.23 -3.51 0.00
C LEU A 91 -13.16 -4.05 -0.94
N LEU A 92 -12.82 -5.34 -0.85
CA LEU A 92 -11.84 -5.97 -1.72
C LEU A 92 -12.26 -5.96 -3.19
N LYS A 93 -13.54 -6.14 -3.50
CA LYS A 93 -14.04 -5.99 -4.87
C LYS A 93 -13.76 -4.62 -5.45
N ASN A 94 -13.82 -3.56 -4.64
CA ASN A 94 -13.49 -2.21 -5.11
C ASN A 94 -11.98 -2.06 -5.35
N PHE A 95 -11.14 -2.52 -4.41
CA PHE A 95 -9.68 -2.43 -4.52
C PHE A 95 -9.09 -3.30 -5.64
N GLN A 96 -9.74 -4.42 -5.98
CA GLN A 96 -9.30 -5.34 -7.04
C GLN A 96 -9.63 -4.87 -8.45
N ARG A 97 -10.49 -3.85 -8.60
CA ARG A 97 -10.77 -3.26 -9.92
C ARG A 97 -9.62 -2.35 -10.31
N LYS A 98 -9.18 -2.39 -11.56
CA LYS A 98 -8.15 -1.47 -12.07
C LYS A 98 -8.64 -0.03 -11.97
N HIS A 99 -7.82 0.83 -11.38
CA HIS A 99 -8.12 2.25 -11.21
C HIS A 99 -6.84 3.09 -11.25
N ILE A 100 -7.06 4.40 -11.29
CA ILE A 100 -6.03 5.40 -11.04
C ILE A 100 -6.49 6.34 -9.92
N HIS A 101 -5.53 7.05 -9.34
CA HIS A 101 -5.75 8.18 -8.45
C HIS A 101 -5.12 9.44 -9.06
N THR A 102 -5.68 10.61 -8.75
CA THR A 102 -5.12 11.90 -9.22
C THR A 102 -4.13 12.49 -8.23
N ASP A 103 -3.94 11.85 -7.07
CA ASP A 103 -2.85 12.07 -6.12
C ASP A 103 -2.09 10.74 -5.96
N ASP A 104 -0.87 10.80 -5.39
CA ASP A 104 -0.12 9.62 -4.97
C ASP A 104 -0.94 8.73 -4.00
N GLU A 105 -0.88 7.41 -4.17
CA GLU A 105 -1.40 6.45 -3.18
C GLU A 105 -0.27 5.94 -2.29
N VAL A 106 -0.25 6.44 -1.04
CA VAL A 106 0.77 6.08 -0.05
C VAL A 106 0.21 5.10 0.98
N ARG A 107 0.91 3.98 1.19
CA ARG A 107 0.58 2.98 2.22
C ARG A 107 1.82 2.57 2.97
N TYR A 108 1.73 2.53 4.30
CA TYR A 108 2.73 1.92 5.17
C TYR A 108 2.13 0.73 5.91
N ILE A 109 2.72 -0.46 5.76
CA ILE A 109 2.20 -1.69 6.34
C ILE A 109 2.67 -1.84 7.80
N VAL A 110 1.71 -1.97 8.70
CA VAL A 110 1.93 -2.09 10.15
C VAL A 110 1.80 -3.54 10.61
N SER A 111 0.90 -4.32 10.02
CA SER A 111 0.66 -5.74 10.33
C SER A 111 0.02 -6.44 9.15
N GLY A 112 0.17 -7.77 9.05
CA GLY A 112 -0.34 -8.54 7.92
C GLY A 112 0.32 -8.18 6.58
N HIS A 113 -0.38 -8.45 5.48
CA HIS A 113 0.21 -8.43 4.15
C HIS A 113 -0.76 -7.91 3.08
N GLY A 114 -0.18 -7.21 2.11
CA GLY A 114 -0.91 -6.67 0.97
C GLY A 114 -0.06 -6.75 -0.29
N VAL A 115 -0.73 -6.76 -1.44
CA VAL A 115 -0.10 -6.82 -2.74
C VAL A 115 -0.62 -5.67 -3.58
N PHE A 116 0.29 -4.81 -4.01
CA PHE A 116 0.01 -3.82 -5.04
C PHE A 116 0.35 -4.42 -6.41
N ILE A 117 -0.59 -4.34 -7.34
CA ILE A 117 -0.36 -4.73 -8.73
C ILE A 117 -0.38 -3.46 -9.56
N ILE A 118 0.79 -3.10 -10.12
CA ILE A 118 1.05 -1.79 -10.71
C ILE A 118 1.41 -1.98 -12.18
N GLN A 119 0.85 -1.16 -13.05
CA GLN A 119 1.25 -1.12 -14.46
C GLN A 119 2.59 -0.41 -14.58
N GLY A 120 3.61 -1.13 -15.05
CA GLY A 120 4.93 -0.57 -15.34
C GLY A 120 4.94 0.28 -16.60
N LYS A 121 6.05 1.00 -16.78
CA LYS A 121 6.30 1.88 -17.93
C LYS A 121 6.32 1.17 -19.28
N ASP A 122 6.55 -0.14 -19.29
CA ASP A 122 6.50 -1.01 -20.46
C ASP A 122 5.10 -1.63 -20.68
N GLU A 123 4.08 -1.07 -20.01
CA GLU A 123 2.69 -1.53 -19.98
C GLU A 123 2.47 -2.90 -19.30
N ARG A 124 3.54 -3.57 -18.86
CA ARG A 124 3.47 -4.84 -18.14
C ARG A 124 3.18 -4.61 -16.67
N PHE A 125 2.32 -5.43 -16.09
CA PHE A 125 2.06 -5.39 -14.67
C PHE A 125 3.14 -6.11 -13.86
N PHE A 126 3.44 -5.58 -12.68
CA PHE A 126 4.25 -6.25 -11.67
C PHE A 126 3.54 -6.18 -10.31
N GLU A 127 3.86 -7.13 -9.46
CA GLU A 127 3.29 -7.26 -8.13
C GLU A 127 4.33 -6.86 -7.09
N VAL A 128 3.97 -5.99 -6.15
CA VAL A 128 4.78 -5.64 -4.99
C VAL A 128 4.12 -6.25 -3.77
N HIS A 129 4.73 -7.30 -3.23
CA HIS A 129 4.25 -8.00 -2.04
C HIS A 129 4.85 -7.32 -0.82
N LEU A 130 4.02 -6.74 0.03
CA LEU A 130 4.42 -5.91 1.14
C LEU A 130 4.27 -6.64 2.47
N THR A 131 5.20 -6.35 3.39
CA THR A 131 5.27 -6.89 4.73
C THR A 131 5.33 -5.76 5.76
N PRO A 132 5.13 -6.02 7.07
CA PRO A 132 5.26 -4.99 8.09
C PRO A 132 6.60 -4.25 8.03
N GLY A 133 6.55 -2.92 8.08
CA GLY A 133 7.72 -2.04 7.92
C GLY A 133 7.88 -1.49 6.50
N ASP A 134 7.16 -2.01 5.51
CA ASP A 134 7.23 -1.52 4.13
C ASP A 134 6.30 -0.32 3.90
N LEU A 135 6.85 0.80 3.44
CA LEU A 135 6.11 1.92 2.86
C LEU A 135 6.23 1.88 1.33
N ILE A 136 5.10 2.11 0.66
CA ILE A 136 5.03 2.31 -0.79
C ILE A 136 4.28 3.61 -1.10
N SER A 137 4.72 4.34 -2.12
CA SER A 137 3.93 5.41 -2.78
C SER A 137 3.81 5.11 -4.26
N VAL A 138 2.59 4.78 -4.70
CA VAL A 138 2.27 4.64 -6.13
C VAL A 138 1.96 6.03 -6.69
N PRO A 139 2.64 6.48 -7.76
CA PRO A 139 2.43 7.82 -8.27
C PRO A 139 1.04 8.00 -8.90
N GLU A 140 0.56 9.24 -8.93
CA GLU A 140 -0.68 9.62 -9.60
C GLU A 140 -0.75 9.11 -11.05
N ASN A 141 -1.98 8.90 -11.55
CA ASN A 141 -2.27 8.52 -12.93
C ASN A 141 -1.67 7.19 -13.41
N ILE A 142 -1.13 6.34 -12.51
CA ILE A 142 -0.69 4.99 -12.83
C ILE A 142 -1.82 3.99 -12.59
N THR A 143 -2.09 3.13 -13.58
CA THR A 143 -3.05 2.03 -13.41
C THR A 143 -2.54 1.05 -12.38
N HIS A 144 -3.32 0.81 -11.33
CA HIS A 144 -3.03 -0.21 -10.34
C HIS A 144 -4.30 -0.81 -9.75
N TYR A 145 -4.12 -1.84 -8.94
CA TYR A 145 -5.13 -2.41 -8.07
C TYR A 145 -4.45 -3.06 -6.87
N PHE A 146 -5.23 -3.29 -5.82
CA PHE A 146 -4.73 -3.86 -4.56
C PHE A 146 -5.49 -5.13 -4.19
N THR A 147 -4.75 -6.09 -3.62
CA THR A 147 -5.36 -7.27 -3.00
C THR A 147 -4.62 -7.66 -1.73
N LEU A 148 -5.29 -8.42 -0.86
CA LEU A 148 -4.65 -9.01 0.32
C LEU A 148 -3.90 -10.27 -0.10
N SER A 149 -2.85 -10.60 0.64
CA SER A 149 -2.23 -11.92 0.54
C SER A 149 -3.16 -13.01 1.11
N ASP A 150 -2.69 -14.26 1.09
CA ASP A 150 -3.48 -15.44 1.50
C ASP A 150 -3.98 -15.38 2.95
N ASP A 151 -3.31 -14.64 3.82
CA ASP A 151 -3.73 -14.42 5.22
C ASP A 151 -4.91 -13.45 5.37
N ARG A 152 -5.33 -12.79 4.28
CA ARG A 152 -6.52 -11.93 4.17
C ARG A 152 -6.62 -10.88 5.27
N LYS A 153 -5.49 -10.32 5.69
CA LYS A 153 -5.46 -9.33 6.75
C LYS A 153 -4.33 -8.32 6.56
N VAL A 154 -4.61 -7.05 6.81
CA VAL A 154 -3.62 -5.98 6.79
C VAL A 154 -4.04 -4.85 7.72
N VAL A 155 -3.07 -4.25 8.40
CA VAL A 155 -3.19 -2.92 9.01
C VAL A 155 -2.23 -2.01 8.26
N ALA A 156 -2.74 -0.89 7.75
CA ALA A 156 -1.94 0.07 7.02
C ALA A 156 -2.21 1.50 7.50
N VAL A 157 -1.15 2.30 7.59
CA VAL A 157 -1.26 3.75 7.61
C VAL A 157 -1.46 4.21 6.17
N ARG A 158 -2.48 5.02 5.95
CA ARG A 158 -2.73 5.70 4.68
C ARG A 158 -2.27 7.14 4.81
N ILE A 159 -1.51 7.64 3.85
CA ILE A 159 -1.03 9.03 3.82
C ILE A 159 -1.55 9.67 2.52
N PHE A 160 -2.06 10.89 2.61
CA PHE A 160 -2.77 11.54 1.50
C PHE A 160 -2.31 12.98 1.27
N VAL A 161 -2.27 13.40 -0.01
CA VAL A 161 -2.18 14.82 -0.38
C VAL A 161 -3.52 15.51 -0.08
N THR A 162 -4.61 15.00 -0.65
CA THR A 162 -5.97 15.48 -0.39
C THR A 162 -6.96 14.32 -0.19
N THR A 163 -8.10 14.58 0.45
CA THR A 163 -9.19 13.59 0.57
C THR A 163 -9.93 13.36 -0.74
N GLU A 164 -9.74 14.22 -1.74
CA GLU A 164 -10.44 14.15 -3.03
C GLU A 164 -9.63 13.34 -4.05
N GLY A 165 -8.31 13.51 -4.08
CA GLY A 165 -7.45 12.84 -5.08
C GLY A 165 -7.23 11.34 -4.85
N TRP A 166 -7.54 10.81 -3.66
CA TRP A 166 -7.50 9.37 -3.40
C TRP A 166 -8.75 8.62 -3.90
N VAL A 167 -9.78 9.31 -4.40
CA VAL A 167 -10.97 8.62 -4.90
C VAL A 167 -10.60 7.82 -6.17
N PRO A 168 -10.89 6.50 -6.25
CA PRO A 168 -10.51 5.71 -7.40
C PRO A 168 -11.30 6.12 -8.64
N VAL A 169 -10.58 6.41 -9.73
CA VAL A 169 -11.15 6.54 -11.07
C VAL A 169 -11.02 5.20 -11.76
N TYR A 170 -12.12 4.43 -11.76
CA TYR A 170 -12.13 3.11 -12.36
C TYR A 170 -12.00 3.19 -13.88
N GLN A 171 -11.15 2.33 -14.43
CA GLN A 171 -11.11 2.11 -15.87
C GLN A 171 -12.35 1.31 -16.27
N GLU A 172 -13.07 1.76 -17.30
CA GLU A 172 -14.18 0.97 -17.85
C GLU A 172 -13.63 -0.35 -18.37
N GLU A 173 -14.21 -1.47 -17.91
CA GLU A 173 -14.05 -2.73 -18.63
C GLU A 173 -14.70 -2.52 -19.99
N SER A 174 -13.90 -2.41 -21.04
CA SER A 174 -14.42 -2.42 -22.40
C SER A 174 -15.14 -3.76 -22.58
N VAL A 175 -16.47 -3.75 -22.46
CA VAL A 175 -17.33 -4.86 -22.85
C VAL A 175 -17.14 -4.97 -24.35
N GLN A 176 -16.25 -5.87 -24.78
CA GLN A 176 -16.22 -6.30 -26.17
C GLN A 176 -17.52 -7.07 -26.41
N SER A 177 -18.51 -6.37 -26.95
CA SER A 177 -19.74 -6.91 -27.52
C SER A 177 -19.47 -7.67 -28.82
#